data_AF-A0AAD9V1N2-F1
#
_entry.id   AF-A0AAD9V1N2-F1
#
_cell.length_a   1.000
_cell.length_b   1.000
_cell.length_c   1.000
_cell.angle_alpha   90.00
_cell.angle_beta   90.00
_cell.angle_gamma   90.00
#
_symmetry.space_group_name_H-M   'P 1'
#
loop_
_entity.id
_entity.type
_entity.pdbx_description
1 polymer ?
#
loop_
_entity_poly.entity_id
_entity_poly.type
_entity_poly.pdbx_seq_one_letter_code
_entity_poly.pdbx_strand_id
1 'polypeptide(L)'
;MDDSLIPSITNHNCSNEERNLLSLPVRFGGMEITNPKEDAASQYTSSVVSTIHLTERIVAQIHNPPDAEDVRSSISHSRKEKNDQFIAKSAAVKNYLPESTKRGVDLAMEKGASSWLTAIPIKDLGFDLNKAQFWMR
;
A
#
# COMPACT_ATOMS: atom_id res chain seq x y z
N MET A 1 -5.12 -11.46 18.62
CA MET A 1 -4.51 -11.64 17.30
C MET A 1 -3.08 -11.96 17.59
N ASP A 2 -2.71 -13.21 17.35
CA ASP A 2 -1.37 -13.67 17.68
C ASP A 2 -0.37 -12.91 16.80
N ASP A 3 0.69 -12.38 17.41
CA ASP A 3 1.73 -11.61 16.74
C ASP A 3 2.63 -12.48 15.83
N SER A 4 2.12 -13.62 15.37
CA SER A 4 2.84 -14.67 14.69
C SER A 4 3.01 -14.44 13.19
N LEU A 5 2.12 -13.67 12.54
CA LEU A 5 2.14 -13.51 11.09
C LEU A 5 3.46 -12.95 10.58
N ILE A 6 3.85 -11.76 11.06
CA ILE A 6 5.06 -11.06 10.61
C ILE A 6 6.32 -11.91 10.91
N PRO A 7 6.53 -12.43 12.13
CA PRO A 7 7.65 -13.32 12.40
C PRO A 7 7.68 -14.58 11.54
N SER A 8 6.52 -15.15 11.17
CA SER A 8 6.46 -16.35 10.34
C SER A 8 6.86 -16.09 8.89
N ILE A 9 6.53 -14.93 8.34
CA ILE A 9 6.84 -14.58 6.93
C ILE A 9 8.24 -13.97 6.78
N THR A 10 8.75 -13.27 7.81
CA THR A 10 10.08 -12.65 7.78
C THR A 10 11.17 -13.53 8.40
N ASN A 11 10.80 -14.57 9.16
CA ASN A 11 11.70 -15.31 10.07
C ASN A 11 12.47 -14.38 11.03
N HIS A 12 11.90 -13.22 11.34
CA HIS A 12 12.51 -12.18 12.17
C HIS A 12 11.47 -11.63 13.15
N ASN A 13 11.85 -11.48 14.41
CA ASN A 13 10.94 -10.93 15.40
C ASN A 13 10.91 -9.39 15.28
N CYS A 14 10.00 -8.88 14.46
CA CYS A 14 9.94 -7.46 14.13
C CYS A 14 9.43 -6.61 15.30
N SER A 15 10.15 -5.52 15.59
CA SER A 15 9.73 -4.46 16.51
C SER A 15 8.49 -3.71 16.00
N ASN A 16 7.87 -2.89 16.85
CA ASN A 16 6.71 -2.09 16.44
C ASN A 16 7.07 -1.07 15.33
N GLU A 17 8.27 -0.52 15.37
CA GLU A 17 8.80 0.40 14.37
C GLU A 17 9.01 -0.29 13.02
N GLU A 18 9.56 -1.51 13.03
CA GLU A 18 9.69 -2.34 11.83
C GLU A 18 8.33 -2.73 11.28
N ARG A 19 7.35 -3.06 12.13
CA ARG A 19 5.97 -3.34 11.72
C ARG A 19 5.32 -2.11 11.09
N ASN A 20 5.55 -0.93 11.63
CA ASN A 20 5.08 0.33 11.04
C ASN A 20 5.70 0.58 9.67
N LEU A 21 7.00 0.29 9.49
CA LEU A 21 7.66 0.33 8.19
C LEU A 21 7.04 -0.67 7.20
N LEU A 22 6.84 -1.93 7.61
CA LEU A 22 6.22 -2.96 6.77
C LEU A 22 4.79 -2.61 6.34
N SER A 23 4.06 -1.83 7.14
CA SER A 23 2.72 -1.36 6.79
C SER A 23 2.69 -0.34 5.64
N LEU A 24 3.82 0.31 5.36
CA LEU A 24 3.91 1.29 4.28
C LEU A 24 3.91 0.60 2.92
N PRO A 25 3.41 1.25 1.85
CA PRO A 25 3.55 0.74 0.49
C PRO A 25 5.01 0.55 0.08
N VAL A 26 5.25 -0.35 -0.88
CA VAL A 26 6.61 -0.68 -1.33
C VAL A 26 7.39 0.54 -1.86
N ARG A 27 6.70 1.50 -2.49
CA ARG A 27 7.30 2.78 -2.95
C ARG A 27 7.80 3.69 -1.81
N PHE A 28 7.44 3.38 -0.56
CA PHE A 28 7.91 4.04 0.66
C PHE A 28 8.80 3.10 1.49
N GLY A 29 9.34 2.04 0.89
CA GLY A 29 10.26 1.08 1.53
C GLY A 29 9.59 0.02 2.40
N GLY A 30 8.26 -0.07 2.41
CA GLY A 30 7.51 -1.09 3.14
C GLY A 30 7.06 -2.29 2.29
N MET A 31 6.03 -3.01 2.76
CA MET A 31 5.48 -4.21 2.10
C MET A 31 3.94 -4.17 1.98
N GLU A 32 3.31 -3.06 2.34
CA GLU A 32 1.85 -2.87 2.34
C GLU A 32 1.09 -3.87 3.22
N ILE A 33 1.76 -4.40 4.27
CA ILE A 33 1.15 -5.28 5.26
C ILE A 33 0.42 -4.39 6.28
N THR A 34 -0.75 -3.92 5.85
CA THR A 34 -1.59 -2.98 6.61
C THR A 34 -2.11 -3.55 7.91
N ASN A 35 -2.35 -2.68 8.90
CA ASN A 35 -3.03 -3.05 10.14
C ASN A 35 -4.51 -2.73 10.00
N PRO A 36 -5.40 -3.73 9.80
CA PRO A 36 -6.81 -3.46 9.57
C PRO A 36 -7.48 -2.72 10.72
N LYS A 37 -6.97 -2.84 11.95
CA LYS A 37 -7.54 -2.13 13.11
C LYS A 37 -7.29 -0.63 13.06
N GLU A 38 -6.14 -0.21 12.56
CA GLU A 38 -5.80 1.21 12.39
C GLU A 38 -6.48 1.79 11.15
N ASP A 39 -6.48 1.03 10.06
CA ASP A 39 -6.92 1.53 8.76
C ASP A 39 -8.44 1.42 8.55
N ALA A 40 -9.17 0.62 9.34
CA ALA A 40 -10.60 0.37 9.12
C ALA A 40 -11.43 1.66 9.01
N ALA A 41 -11.22 2.62 9.93
CA ALA A 41 -11.99 3.86 9.95
C ALA A 41 -11.72 4.72 8.70
N SER A 42 -10.45 4.89 8.31
CA SER A 42 -10.09 5.69 7.14
C SER A 42 -10.52 5.03 5.82
N GLN A 43 -10.44 3.70 5.75
CA GLN A 43 -10.88 2.90 4.61
C GLN A 43 -12.41 2.95 4.46
N TYR A 44 -13.14 2.92 5.57
CA TYR A 44 -14.60 3.09 5.56
C TYR A 44 -14.98 4.47 5.01
N THR A 45 -14.40 5.55 5.54
CA THR A 45 -14.65 6.92 5.04
C THR A 45 -14.31 7.04 3.55
N SER A 46 -13.18 6.49 3.12
CA SER A 46 -12.76 6.46 1.72
C SER A 46 -13.76 5.72 0.82
N SER A 47 -14.31 4.60 1.31
CA SER A 47 -15.34 3.83 0.61
C SER A 47 -16.63 4.62 0.47
N VAL A 48 -17.06 5.30 1.54
CA VAL A 48 -18.28 6.15 1.52
C VAL A 48 -18.11 7.28 0.50
N VAL A 49 -16.99 8.00 0.53
CA VAL A 49 -16.70 9.08 -0.43
C VAL A 49 -16.62 8.56 -1.86
N SER A 50 -15.93 7.45 -2.09
CA SER A 50 -15.78 6.89 -3.44
C SER A 50 -17.10 6.38 -4.04
N THR A 51 -18.08 6.04 -3.20
CA THR A 51 -19.37 5.50 -3.63
C THR A 51 -20.51 6.51 -3.55
N ILE A 52 -20.25 7.75 -3.14
CA ILE A 52 -21.29 8.75 -2.84
C ILE A 52 -22.27 8.95 -3.99
N HIS A 53 -21.76 9.20 -5.20
CA HIS A 53 -22.61 9.43 -6.38
C HIS A 53 -23.44 8.19 -6.76
N LEU A 54 -22.92 6.99 -6.53
CA LEU A 54 -23.67 5.75 -6.77
C LEU A 54 -24.78 5.60 -5.72
N THR A 55 -24.48 5.86 -4.45
CA THR A 55 -25.46 5.77 -3.37
C THR A 55 -26.61 6.77 -3.55
N GLU A 56 -26.33 8.02 -3.93
CA GLU A 56 -27.33 9.04 -4.22
C GLU A 56 -28.28 8.61 -5.34
N ARG A 57 -27.75 8.01 -6.41
CA ARG A 57 -28.55 7.51 -7.55
C ARG A 57 -29.44 6.34 -7.15
N ILE A 58 -28.92 5.40 -6.36
CA ILE A 58 -29.70 4.26 -5.84
C ILE A 58 -30.85 4.76 -4.96
N VAL A 59 -30.58 5.70 -4.05
CA VAL A 59 -31.60 6.29 -3.16
C VAL A 59 -32.67 7.04 -3.97
N ALA A 60 -32.25 7.78 -5.00
CA ALA A 60 -33.17 8.48 -5.90
C ALA A 60 -33.85 7.56 -6.94
N GLN A 61 -33.58 6.25 -6.94
CA GLN A 61 -34.09 5.27 -7.90
C GLN A 61 -33.80 5.62 -9.38
N ILE A 62 -32.69 6.33 -9.62
CA ILE A 62 -32.25 6.69 -10.97
C ILE A 62 -31.47 5.53 -11.57
N HIS A 63 -31.97 4.96 -12.67
CA HIS A 63 -31.35 3.80 -13.34
C HIS A 63 -30.12 4.14 -14.19
N ASN A 64 -29.89 5.42 -14.50
CA ASN A 64 -28.71 5.83 -15.25
C ASN A 64 -27.48 5.87 -14.33
N PRO A 65 -26.30 5.45 -14.83
CA PRO A 65 -25.07 5.51 -14.05
C PRO A 65 -24.73 6.95 -13.66
N PRO A 66 -23.96 7.15 -12.58
CA PRO A 66 -23.42 8.46 -12.24
C PRO A 66 -22.53 9.00 -13.35
N ASP A 67 -22.34 10.32 -13.38
CA ASP A 67 -21.40 10.92 -14.33
C ASP A 67 -19.98 10.39 -14.09
N ALA A 68 -19.29 10.08 -15.18
CA ALA A 68 -18.01 9.43 -15.11
C ALA A 68 -16.91 10.37 -14.59
N GLU A 69 -17.04 11.68 -14.79
CA GLU A 69 -16.10 12.66 -14.27
C GLU A 69 -16.29 12.86 -12.76
N ASP A 70 -17.54 12.91 -12.30
CA ASP A 70 -17.88 12.97 -10.87
C ASP A 70 -17.29 11.76 -10.12
N VAL A 71 -17.45 10.55 -10.67
CA VAL A 71 -16.87 9.33 -10.09
C VAL A 71 -15.34 9.37 -10.10
N ARG A 72 -14.72 9.76 -11.22
CA ARG A 72 -13.26 9.87 -11.33
C ARG A 72 -12.70 10.87 -10.33
N SER A 73 -13.34 12.02 -10.18
CA SER A 73 -12.90 13.08 -9.27
C SER A 73 -12.95 12.60 -7.82
N SER A 74 -14.05 11.98 -7.37
CA SER A 74 -14.20 11.41 -6.03
C SER A 74 -13.14 10.35 -5.72
N ILE A 75 -12.91 9.42 -6.65
CA ILE A 75 -11.88 8.37 -6.48
C ILE A 75 -10.48 9.00 -6.46
N SER A 76 -10.20 9.96 -7.35
CA SER A 76 -8.90 10.63 -7.41
C SER A 76 -8.58 11.40 -6.12
N HIS A 77 -9.60 12.03 -5.52
CA HIS A 77 -9.48 12.76 -4.27
C HIS A 77 -9.12 11.81 -3.13
N SER A 78 -9.88 10.71 -2.96
CA SER A 78 -9.59 9.69 -1.94
C SER A 78 -8.21 9.06 -2.12
N ARG A 79 -7.78 8.79 -3.37
CA ARG A 79 -6.43 8.29 -3.65
C ARG A 79 -5.34 9.29 -3.28
N LYS A 80 -5.55 10.58 -3.54
CA LYS A 80 -4.61 11.64 -3.20
C LYS A 80 -4.47 11.77 -1.69
N GLU A 81 -5.58 11.84 -0.95
CA GLU A 81 -5.56 11.91 0.52
C GLU A 81 -4.84 10.72 1.13
N LYS A 82 -5.10 9.51 0.63
CA LYS A 82 -4.41 8.30 1.08
C LYS A 82 -2.91 8.35 0.80
N ASN A 83 -2.51 8.89 -0.35
CA ASN A 83 -1.10 9.07 -0.68
C ASN A 83 -0.42 10.09 0.24
N ASP A 84 -1.09 11.20 0.54
CA ASP A 84 -0.59 12.23 1.44
C ASP A 84 -0.41 11.68 2.88
N GLN A 85 -1.35 10.84 3.33
CA GLN A 85 -1.22 10.09 4.59
C GLN A 85 0.00 9.17 4.59
N PHE A 86 0.26 8.44 3.49
CA PHE A 86 1.45 7.60 3.40
C PHE A 86 2.75 8.41 3.40
N ILE A 87 2.78 9.57 2.75
CA ILE A 87 3.94 10.49 2.79
C ILE A 87 4.21 10.89 4.25
N ALA A 88 3.19 11.36 4.97
CA ALA A 88 3.32 11.75 6.37
C ALA A 88 3.76 10.57 7.27
N LYS A 89 3.14 9.40 7.11
CA LYS A 89 3.49 8.18 7.88
C LYS A 89 4.94 7.75 7.58
N SER A 90 5.38 7.81 6.33
CA SER A 90 6.75 7.45 5.94
C SER A 90 7.80 8.36 6.59
N ALA A 91 7.55 9.67 6.63
CA ALA A 91 8.43 10.62 7.29
C ALA A 91 8.49 10.38 8.82
N ALA A 92 7.34 10.11 9.44
CA ALA A 92 7.27 9.79 10.86
C ALA A 92 8.03 8.50 11.19
N VAL A 93 7.82 7.41 10.43
CA VAL A 93 8.50 6.13 10.64
C VAL A 93 10.02 6.28 10.49
N LYS A 94 10.49 7.03 9.49
CA LYS A 94 11.93 7.23 9.24
C LYS A 94 12.67 7.85 10.43
N ASN A 95 11.99 8.67 11.25
CA ASN A 95 12.60 9.31 12.43
C ASN A 95 12.92 8.32 13.56
N TYR A 96 12.18 7.22 13.66
CA TYR A 96 12.34 6.23 14.74
C TYR A 96 13.21 5.04 14.34
N LEU A 97 13.64 4.96 13.07
CA LEU A 97 14.47 3.86 12.58
C LEU A 97 15.95 4.05 12.95
N PRO A 98 16.67 2.95 13.24
CA PRO A 98 18.14 2.97 13.31
C PRO A 98 18.77 3.42 11.99
N GLU A 99 19.96 4.02 12.06
CA GLU A 99 20.64 4.56 10.87
C GLU A 99 20.96 3.48 9.82
N SER A 100 21.29 2.27 10.26
CA SER A 100 21.48 1.10 9.39
C SER A 100 20.22 0.77 8.59
N THR A 101 19.05 0.85 9.22
CA THR A 101 17.75 0.56 8.58
C THR A 101 17.31 1.69 7.66
N LYS A 102 17.55 2.96 8.02
CA LYS A 102 17.23 4.11 7.15
C LYS A 102 17.90 4.01 5.79
N ARG A 103 19.18 3.64 5.74
CA ARG A 103 19.90 3.44 4.48
C ARG A 103 19.24 2.37 3.61
N GLY A 104 18.81 1.26 4.23
CA GLY A 104 18.09 0.20 3.53
C GLY A 104 16.74 0.67 2.97
N VAL A 105 16.01 1.47 3.75
CA VAL A 105 14.73 2.07 3.32
C VAL A 105 14.94 3.03 2.15
N ASP A 106 15.97 3.87 2.19
CA ASP A 106 16.26 4.82 1.10
C ASP A 106 16.58 4.09 -0.21
N LEU A 107 17.36 3.01 -0.15
CA LEU A 107 17.61 2.14 -1.31
C LEU A 107 16.32 1.48 -1.81
N ALA A 108 15.45 1.01 -0.91
CA ALA A 108 14.17 0.38 -1.28
C ALA A 108 13.17 1.37 -1.91
N MET A 109 13.30 2.67 -1.62
CA MET A 109 12.49 3.74 -2.20
C MET A 109 12.98 4.20 -3.57
N GLU A 110 14.17 3.78 -4.01
CA GLU A 110 14.69 4.15 -5.33
C GLU A 110 13.76 3.68 -6.45
N LYS A 111 13.68 4.49 -7.51
CA LYS A 111 12.81 4.20 -8.66
C LYS A 111 13.21 2.87 -9.29
N GLY A 112 12.28 1.91 -9.29
CA GLY A 112 12.50 0.58 -9.86
C GLY A 112 12.95 -0.48 -8.84
N ALA A 113 13.37 -0.08 -7.63
CA ALA A 113 13.75 -1.02 -6.57
C ALA A 113 12.58 -1.93 -6.13
N SER A 114 11.35 -1.43 -6.23
CA SER A 114 10.11 -2.14 -5.90
C SER A 114 9.47 -2.88 -7.07
N SER A 115 10.06 -2.80 -8.27
CA SER A 115 9.47 -3.35 -9.49
C SER A 115 9.29 -4.87 -9.41
N TRP A 116 10.26 -5.59 -8.82
CA TRP A 116 10.21 -7.04 -8.68
C TRP A 116 9.17 -7.53 -7.65
N LEU A 117 8.88 -6.74 -6.62
CA LEU A 117 7.84 -7.05 -5.63
C LEU A 117 6.42 -6.78 -6.16
N THR A 118 6.31 -5.93 -7.18
CA THR A 118 5.03 -5.46 -7.73
C THR A 118 4.75 -5.97 -9.15
N ALA A 119 5.72 -6.62 -9.79
CA ALA A 119 5.55 -7.23 -11.10
C ALA A 119 4.60 -8.43 -11.01
N ILE A 120 3.53 -8.38 -11.80
CA ILE A 120 2.62 -9.51 -11.98
C ILE A 120 3.24 -10.44 -13.03
N PRO A 121 3.60 -11.70 -12.70
CA PRO A 121 4.13 -12.64 -13.67
C PRO A 121 3.07 -12.93 -14.74
N ILE A 122 3.45 -12.83 -16.01
CA ILE A 122 2.58 -13.13 -17.15
C ILE A 122 2.93 -14.53 -17.66
N LYS A 123 2.02 -15.49 -17.49
CA LYS A 123 2.19 -16.89 -17.92
C LYS A 123 2.58 -17.00 -19.39
N ASP A 124 1.96 -16.20 -20.25
CA ASP A 124 2.15 -16.24 -21.72
C ASP A 124 3.55 -15.82 -22.16
N LEU A 125 4.30 -15.12 -21.29
CA LEU A 125 5.66 -14.68 -21.57
C LEU A 125 6.73 -15.58 -20.92
N GLY A 126 6.31 -16.62 -20.20
CA GLY A 126 7.25 -17.56 -19.54
C GLY A 126 8.15 -16.91 -18.49
N PHE A 127 7.81 -15.72 -17.99
CA PHE A 127 8.57 -15.00 -16.97
C PHE A 127 8.26 -15.52 -15.57
N ASP A 128 8.42 -16.82 -15.38
CA ASP A 128 8.58 -17.40 -14.05
C ASP A 128 10.00 -17.04 -13.61
N LEU A 129 10.18 -15.85 -13.03
CA LEU A 129 11.49 -15.37 -12.59
C LEU A 129 12.06 -16.35 -11.55
N ASN A 130 13.06 -17.14 -11.96
CA ASN A 130 13.85 -17.98 -11.07
C ASN A 130 14.72 -17.07 -10.19
N LYS A 131 14.70 -17.33 -8.87
CA LYS A 131 15.52 -16.64 -7.85
C LYS A 131 16.99 -16.45 -8.30
N ALA A 132 17.59 -17.43 -8.98
CA ALA A 132 18.98 -17.38 -9.45
C ALA A 132 19.27 -16.31 -10.52
N GLN A 133 18.25 -15.91 -11.30
CA GLN A 133 18.43 -14.90 -12.36
C GLN A 133 18.47 -13.46 -11.80
N PHE A 134 18.07 -13.25 -10.53
CA PHE A 134 17.99 -11.92 -9.93
C PHE A 134 19.25 -11.52 -9.13
N TRP A 135 19.87 -12.48 -8.42
CA TRP A 135 21.01 -12.20 -7.50
C TRP A 135 22.40 -12.29 -8.15
N MET A 136 22.51 -12.53 -9.46
CA MET A 136 23.80 -12.47 -10.17
C MET A 136 24.00 -11.10 -10.82
N ARG A 137 24.48 -10.14 -10.04
CA ARG A 137 25.49 -9.18 -10.47
C ARG A 137 26.28 -8.65 -9.28
#